data_AF-A0AAJ2R0X3-F1
#
_entry.id   AF-A0AAJ2R0X3-F1
#
_cell.length_a   1.000
_cell.length_b   1.000
_cell.length_c   1.000
_cell.angle_alpha   90.00
_cell.angle_beta   90.00
_cell.angle_gamma   90.00
#
_symmetry.space_group_name_H-M   'P 1'
#
loop_
_entity.id
_entity.type
_entity.pdbx_description
1 polymer ?
#
loop_
_entity_poly.entity_id
_entity_poly.type
_entity_poly.pdbx_seq_one_letter_code
_entity_poly.pdbx_strand_id
1 'polypeptide(L)'
;MTSVFSPVMRTVALALAGLAGLSCLPAAHAEGTLAQLYAARPPAGSSFVRVVHPDAGSLRVKIGGGPEQTLSGSKPASSYAIVKGDTPFAIQLDGKSAGSMKVAPGSFTTLVPQRQGKNAAARFTSIDDSGGSQDALKAELRFYNLIDDCTEGGLKIAGTGTPLFTGVAPAKSASRSINPVSAQLAATCATAASAPLALPQLQPGDHYSLFMTGTAAAPVLRGQASATDTYRP
;
A
#
# COMPACT_ATOMS: atom_id res chain seq x y z
N MET A 1 -77.66 29.92 33.07
CA MET A 1 -76.22 30.00 32.78
C MET A 1 -75.93 29.12 31.57
N THR A 2 -75.68 29.80 30.44
CA THR A 2 -74.94 29.37 29.23
C THR A 2 -75.03 27.91 28.76
N SER A 3 -75.93 27.71 27.81
CA SER A 3 -75.79 26.84 26.63
C SER A 3 -74.52 27.18 25.84
N VAL A 4 -73.86 26.21 25.19
CA VAL A 4 -73.73 26.07 23.71
C VAL A 4 -73.00 24.74 23.40
N PHE A 5 -73.71 23.81 22.77
CA PHE A 5 -73.20 22.64 22.06
C PHE A 5 -73.11 22.95 20.55
N SER A 6 -72.00 22.58 19.89
CA SER A 6 -71.87 22.27 18.44
C SER A 6 -70.38 22.22 18.00
N PRO A 7 -70.00 21.69 16.82
CA PRO A 7 -70.77 20.92 15.83
C PRO A 7 -70.04 19.68 15.23
N VAL A 8 -70.86 18.80 14.64
CA VAL A 8 -70.74 18.23 13.28
C VAL A 8 -69.56 17.28 12.96
N MET A 9 -69.98 16.02 12.87
CA MET A 9 -69.51 14.92 12.02
C MET A 9 -69.28 15.35 10.55
N ARG A 10 -68.09 15.06 10.01
CA ARG A 10 -67.90 14.88 8.56
C ARG A 10 -67.10 13.63 8.26
N THR A 11 -67.83 12.66 7.74
CA THR A 11 -67.44 11.40 7.12
C THR A 11 -66.56 11.66 5.90
N VAL A 12 -65.41 10.97 5.79
CA VAL A 12 -64.88 10.50 4.50
C VAL A 12 -64.36 9.10 4.73
N ALA A 13 -64.91 8.16 3.95
CA ALA A 13 -64.61 6.74 3.99
C ALA A 13 -64.05 6.30 2.63
N LEU A 14 -63.30 5.18 2.65
CA LEU A 14 -62.80 4.38 1.52
C LEU A 14 -61.66 5.02 0.69
N ALA A 15 -60.63 4.29 0.20
CA ALA A 15 -60.57 2.87 -0.15
C ALA A 15 -59.15 2.28 -0.08
N LEU A 16 -59.07 1.00 0.30
CA LEU A 16 -57.98 0.07 0.00
C LEU A 16 -58.03 -0.36 -1.47
N ALA A 17 -56.91 -0.26 -2.19
CA ALA A 17 -56.53 -1.06 -3.37
C ALA A 17 -55.06 -0.70 -3.70
N GLY A 18 -54.10 -1.58 -4.03
CA GLY A 18 -54.05 -3.02 -4.26
C GLY A 18 -52.57 -3.41 -4.45
N LEU A 19 -52.29 -4.70 -4.26
CA LEU A 19 -50.98 -5.36 -4.31
C LEU A 19 -50.28 -5.34 -5.69
N ALA A 20 -48.97 -5.57 -5.63
CA ALA A 20 -48.10 -6.28 -6.59
C ALA A 20 -47.32 -5.46 -7.64
N GLY A 21 -46.03 -5.30 -7.35
CA GLY A 21 -44.97 -4.94 -8.30
C GLY A 21 -43.61 -5.39 -7.76
N LEU A 22 -43.39 -6.72 -7.69
CA LEU A 22 -42.06 -7.30 -7.57
C LEU A 22 -41.32 -7.10 -8.90
N SER A 23 -40.26 -6.30 -8.90
CA SER A 23 -39.22 -6.39 -9.93
C SER A 23 -37.89 -5.89 -9.38
N CYS A 24 -36.99 -6.87 -9.21
CA CYS A 24 -35.57 -6.79 -8.93
C CYS A 24 -34.90 -5.49 -9.40
N LEU A 25 -34.41 -4.71 -8.44
CA LEU A 25 -33.25 -3.86 -8.66
C LEU A 25 -32.00 -4.62 -8.19
N PRO A 26 -30.95 -4.72 -9.02
CA PRO A 26 -29.74 -5.44 -8.66
C PRO A 26 -29.07 -4.74 -7.47
N ALA A 27 -28.97 -5.45 -6.35
CA ALA A 27 -28.12 -5.10 -5.22
C ALA A 27 -26.64 -5.30 -5.61
N ALA A 28 -26.11 -4.44 -6.48
CA ALA A 28 -24.74 -4.52 -6.96
C ALA A 28 -23.90 -3.30 -6.53
N HIS A 29 -24.16 -2.72 -5.35
CA HIS A 29 -23.44 -1.52 -4.87
C HIS A 29 -23.15 -1.52 -3.35
N ALA A 30 -23.16 -2.69 -2.70
CA ALA A 30 -22.83 -2.80 -1.26
C ALA A 30 -21.51 -3.55 -0.97
N GLU A 31 -21.05 -4.42 -1.87
CA GLU A 31 -19.80 -5.19 -1.66
C GLU A 31 -18.53 -4.34 -1.84
N GLY A 32 -18.56 -3.26 -2.61
CA GLY A 32 -17.44 -2.32 -2.75
C GLY A 32 -17.21 -1.46 -1.50
N THR A 33 -18.28 -1.09 -0.80
CA THR A 33 -18.23 -0.08 0.26
C THR A 33 -17.68 -0.62 1.58
N LEU A 34 -17.78 -1.93 1.84
CA LEU A 34 -17.26 -2.58 3.06
C LEU A 34 -15.88 -3.25 2.86
N ALA A 35 -15.51 -3.63 1.63
CA ALA A 35 -14.14 -4.04 1.30
C ALA A 35 -13.13 -2.87 1.32
N GLN A 36 -13.64 -1.64 1.18
CA GLN A 36 -12.92 -0.37 1.22
C GLN A 36 -12.52 0.09 2.62
N LEU A 37 -13.06 -0.50 3.69
CA LEU A 37 -13.13 0.20 4.97
C LEU A 37 -11.91 0.02 5.89
N TYR A 38 -11.05 -1.00 5.75
CA TYR A 38 -9.88 -1.11 6.64
C TYR A 38 -8.53 -1.64 6.08
N ALA A 39 -8.38 -1.96 4.78
CA ALA A 39 -7.07 -2.09 4.14
C ALA A 39 -7.21 -2.21 2.61
N ALA A 40 -6.27 -1.66 1.84
CA ALA A 40 -6.23 -1.92 0.41
C ALA A 40 -6.10 -3.43 0.16
N ARG A 41 -7.01 -4.00 -0.64
CA ARG A 41 -6.92 -5.39 -1.11
C ARG A 41 -6.95 -5.41 -2.64
N PRO A 42 -6.15 -6.27 -3.30
CA PRO A 42 -6.26 -6.42 -4.73
C PRO A 42 -7.68 -6.86 -5.09
N PRO A 43 -8.24 -6.41 -6.24
CA PRO A 43 -9.46 -6.98 -6.80
C PRO A 43 -9.35 -8.51 -6.91
N ALA A 44 -10.49 -9.20 -6.93
CA ALA A 44 -10.51 -10.66 -7.03
C ALA A 44 -9.70 -11.15 -8.25
N GLY A 45 -8.82 -12.14 -8.03
CA GLY A 45 -7.93 -12.67 -9.07
C GLY A 45 -6.81 -11.73 -9.52
N SER A 46 -6.61 -10.60 -8.85
CA SER A 46 -5.55 -9.63 -9.11
C SER A 46 -4.51 -9.61 -7.99
N SER A 47 -3.44 -8.84 -8.18
CA SER A 47 -2.36 -8.64 -7.21
C SER A 47 -1.83 -7.22 -7.32
N PHE A 48 -1.22 -6.74 -6.25
CA PHE A 48 -0.54 -5.45 -6.22
C PHE A 48 0.96 -5.66 -6.40
N VAL A 49 1.54 -4.98 -7.39
CA VAL A 49 2.97 -5.06 -7.69
C VAL A 49 3.54 -3.66 -7.80
N ARG A 50 4.66 -3.40 -7.13
CA ARG A 50 5.41 -2.15 -7.30
C ARG A 50 6.88 -2.42 -7.58
N VAL A 51 7.58 -1.39 -8.04
CA VAL A 51 9.04 -1.40 -8.20
C VAL A 51 9.66 -0.37 -7.26
N VAL A 52 10.78 -0.73 -6.65
CA VAL A 52 11.60 0.18 -5.83
C VAL A 52 12.96 0.37 -6.48
N HIS A 53 13.43 1.61 -6.56
CA HIS A 53 14.77 1.98 -6.98
C HIS A 53 15.62 2.32 -5.75
N PRO A 54 16.56 1.46 -5.34
CA PRO A 54 17.35 1.68 -4.13
C PRO A 54 18.44 2.76 -4.29
N ASP A 55 18.84 3.05 -5.53
CA ASP A 55 19.89 4.02 -5.82
C ASP A 55 19.38 5.47 -5.75
N ALA A 56 20.30 6.42 -5.58
CA ALA A 56 19.98 7.85 -5.55
C ALA A 56 19.61 8.43 -6.93
N GLY A 57 19.76 7.65 -8.00
CA GLY A 57 19.48 8.06 -9.37
C GLY A 57 18.00 8.17 -9.69
N SER A 58 17.70 8.46 -10.96
CA SER A 58 16.34 8.42 -11.50
C SER A 58 16.12 7.15 -12.29
N LEU A 59 14.94 6.55 -12.15
CA LEU A 59 14.52 5.37 -12.89
C LEU A 59 13.08 5.54 -13.37
N ARG A 60 12.84 5.50 -14.69
CA ARG A 60 11.46 5.40 -15.18
C ARG A 60 11.02 3.95 -15.19
N VAL A 61 9.82 3.70 -14.69
CA VAL A 61 9.24 2.36 -14.59
C VAL A 61 7.83 2.32 -15.12
N LYS A 62 7.48 1.24 -15.81
CA LYS A 62 6.11 0.89 -16.17
C LYS A 62 5.87 -0.58 -15.86
N ILE A 63 4.78 -0.88 -15.16
CA ILE A 63 4.40 -2.22 -14.71
C ILE A 63 3.11 -2.63 -15.41
N GLY A 64 3.18 -3.66 -16.25
CA GLY A 64 2.05 -4.12 -17.04
C GLY A 64 1.40 -3.00 -17.87
N GLY A 65 0.08 -2.88 -17.73
CA GLY A 65 -0.72 -1.81 -18.36
C GLY A 65 -0.78 -0.49 -17.58
N GLY A 66 -0.11 -0.39 -16.43
CA GLY A 66 -0.13 0.81 -15.58
C GLY A 66 0.56 2.02 -16.20
N PRO A 67 0.44 3.22 -15.59
CA PRO A 67 1.14 4.42 -16.03
C PRO A 67 2.65 4.30 -15.86
N GLU A 68 3.41 5.01 -16.68
CA GLU A 68 4.85 5.20 -16.44
C GLU A 68 5.05 6.15 -15.24
N GLN A 69 6.00 5.81 -14.37
CA GLN A 69 6.35 6.58 -13.18
C GLN A 69 7.85 6.82 -13.15
N THR A 70 8.26 7.99 -12.65
CA THR A 70 9.67 8.28 -12.38
C THR A 70 9.96 8.10 -10.90
N LEU A 71 10.92 7.24 -10.58
CA LEU A 71 11.43 6.97 -9.24
C LEU A 71 12.71 7.76 -9.02
N SER A 72 12.95 8.20 -7.79
CA SER A 72 14.12 8.98 -7.40
C SER A 72 14.44 8.78 -5.92
N GLY A 73 15.54 9.36 -5.44
CA GLY A 73 15.90 9.31 -4.02
C GLY A 73 14.82 9.85 -3.06
N SER A 74 13.93 10.76 -3.49
CA SER A 74 12.80 11.28 -2.69
C SER A 74 11.49 10.52 -2.90
N LYS A 75 11.37 9.75 -3.99
CA LYS A 75 10.26 8.86 -4.29
C LYS A 75 10.82 7.50 -4.75
N PRO A 76 11.35 6.69 -3.83
CA PRO A 76 12.07 5.46 -4.18
C PRO A 76 11.17 4.38 -4.77
N ALA A 77 9.84 4.46 -4.61
CA ALA A 77 8.91 3.42 -5.02
C ALA A 77 7.81 3.93 -5.95
N SER A 78 7.41 3.09 -6.91
CA SER A 78 6.18 3.32 -7.66
C SER A 78 4.95 3.15 -6.75
N SER A 79 3.79 3.67 -7.16
CA SER A 79 2.53 3.09 -6.66
C SER A 79 2.45 1.60 -7.03
N TYR A 80 1.64 0.86 -6.29
CA TYR A 80 1.30 -0.52 -6.63
C TYR A 80 0.39 -0.55 -7.85
N ALA A 81 0.90 -1.12 -8.94
CA ALA A 81 0.11 -1.48 -10.10
C ALA A 81 -0.77 -2.68 -9.78
N ILE A 82 -1.95 -2.72 -10.39
CA ILE A 82 -2.87 -3.85 -10.32
C ILE A 82 -2.59 -4.74 -11.51
N VAL A 83 -2.20 -5.99 -11.24
CA VAL A 83 -1.93 -7.00 -12.28
C VAL A 83 -2.81 -8.21 -12.06
N LYS A 84 -3.10 -8.97 -13.13
CA LYS A 84 -3.81 -10.24 -13.00
C LYS A 84 -2.90 -11.28 -12.36
N GLY A 85 -3.37 -11.96 -11.31
CA GLY A 85 -2.65 -13.05 -10.68
C GLY A 85 -2.43 -14.22 -11.65
N ASP A 86 -1.34 -14.96 -11.44
CA ASP A 86 -0.92 -16.11 -12.25
C ASP A 86 -0.79 -15.85 -13.76
N THR A 87 -0.78 -14.58 -14.17
CA THR A 87 -0.65 -14.15 -15.56
C THR A 87 0.64 -13.36 -15.73
N PRO A 88 1.47 -13.67 -16.73
CA PRO A 88 2.66 -12.87 -17.01
C PRO A 88 2.30 -11.41 -17.34
N PHE A 89 3.05 -10.47 -16.77
CA PHE A 89 2.99 -9.05 -17.10
C PHE A 89 4.39 -8.51 -17.40
N ALA A 90 4.48 -7.49 -18.24
CA ALA A 90 5.77 -6.90 -18.63
C ALA A 90 6.23 -5.84 -17.61
N ILE A 91 7.53 -5.75 -17.38
CA ILE A 91 8.16 -4.59 -16.73
C ILE A 91 8.96 -3.83 -17.77
N GLN A 92 8.84 -2.51 -17.77
CA GLN A 92 9.72 -1.64 -18.54
C GLN A 92 10.51 -0.74 -17.60
N LEU A 93 11.81 -0.62 -17.87
CA LEU A 93 12.72 0.31 -17.19
C LEU A 93 13.30 1.26 -18.24
N ASP A 94 13.18 2.56 -18.01
CA ASP A 94 13.65 3.61 -18.93
C ASP A 94 13.11 3.46 -20.36
N GLY A 95 11.85 3.04 -20.49
CA GLY A 95 11.18 2.81 -21.77
C GLY A 95 11.61 1.53 -22.52
N LYS A 96 12.46 0.70 -21.92
CA LYS A 96 12.92 -0.58 -22.48
C LYS A 96 12.32 -1.75 -21.72
N SER A 97 12.00 -2.84 -22.43
CA SER A 97 11.59 -4.08 -21.80
C SER A 97 12.69 -4.59 -20.84
N ALA A 98 12.30 -4.83 -19.59
CA ALA A 98 13.17 -5.33 -18.53
C ALA A 98 12.87 -6.79 -18.16
N GLY A 99 11.85 -7.40 -18.76
CA GLY A 99 11.44 -8.77 -18.53
C GLY A 99 9.94 -8.92 -18.32
N SER A 100 9.50 -10.16 -18.09
CA SER A 100 8.14 -10.47 -17.69
C SER A 100 8.14 -11.16 -16.33
N MET A 101 7.19 -10.77 -15.49
CA MET A 101 7.02 -11.27 -14.13
C MET A 101 5.65 -11.93 -13.98
N LYS A 102 5.51 -12.79 -12.98
CA LYS A 102 4.24 -13.42 -12.58
C LYS A 102 4.19 -13.46 -11.07
N VAL A 103 3.02 -13.15 -10.50
CA VAL A 103 2.78 -13.17 -9.04
C VAL A 103 1.50 -13.95 -8.75
N ALA A 104 1.42 -14.54 -7.55
CA ALA A 104 0.22 -15.25 -7.11
C ALA A 104 -0.93 -14.26 -6.84
N PRO A 105 -2.20 -14.63 -7.13
CA PRO A 105 -3.36 -13.78 -6.85
C PRO A 105 -3.44 -13.41 -5.36
N GLY A 106 -4.01 -12.24 -5.08
CA GLY A 106 -4.17 -11.73 -3.70
C GLY A 106 -2.89 -11.26 -3.02
N SER A 107 -1.75 -11.25 -3.72
CA SER A 107 -0.46 -10.84 -3.15
C SER A 107 -0.21 -9.33 -3.23
N PHE A 108 0.67 -8.87 -2.33
CA PHE A 108 1.49 -7.69 -2.52
C PHE A 108 2.92 -8.13 -2.84
N THR A 109 3.54 -7.52 -3.84
CA THR A 109 4.94 -7.79 -4.17
C THR A 109 5.68 -6.50 -4.52
N THR A 110 6.81 -6.28 -3.84
CA THR A 110 7.79 -5.27 -4.22
C THR A 110 8.91 -5.91 -5.03
N LEU A 111 9.18 -5.35 -6.21
CA LEU A 111 10.27 -5.76 -7.09
C LEU A 111 11.44 -4.78 -6.99
N VAL A 112 12.64 -5.30 -6.79
CA VAL A 112 13.88 -4.51 -6.76
C VAL A 112 14.71 -4.88 -7.99
N PRO A 113 14.89 -3.98 -8.96
CA PRO A 113 15.70 -4.24 -10.13
C PRO A 113 17.18 -4.22 -9.74
N GLN A 114 17.88 -5.28 -10.10
CA GLN A 114 19.33 -5.42 -10.03
C GLN A 114 19.89 -5.32 -11.45
N ARG A 115 20.71 -4.29 -11.71
CA ARG A 115 21.44 -4.14 -12.98
C ARG A 115 22.90 -4.49 -12.77
N GLN A 116 23.38 -5.53 -13.44
CA GLN A 116 24.79 -5.91 -13.45
C GLN A 116 25.55 -5.16 -14.56
N GLY A 117 25.56 -3.82 -14.47
CA GLY A 117 26.18 -2.94 -15.46
C GLY A 117 25.19 -2.32 -16.46
N LYS A 118 25.68 -1.37 -17.27
CA LYS A 118 24.84 -0.46 -18.09
C LYS A 118 23.97 -1.16 -19.14
N ASN A 119 24.37 -2.36 -19.59
CA ASN A 119 23.72 -3.09 -20.69
C ASN A 119 23.22 -4.48 -20.29
N ALA A 120 23.33 -4.87 -19.02
CA ALA A 120 22.84 -6.17 -18.58
C ALA A 120 21.31 -6.18 -18.50
N ALA A 121 20.72 -7.33 -18.82
CA ALA A 121 19.30 -7.57 -18.54
C ALA A 121 19.04 -7.34 -17.06
N ALA A 122 17.94 -6.64 -16.74
CA ALA A 122 17.54 -6.44 -15.37
C ALA A 122 17.16 -7.79 -14.76
N ARG A 123 17.71 -8.10 -13.59
CA ARG A 123 17.17 -9.13 -12.71
C ARG A 123 16.29 -8.45 -11.67
N PHE A 124 15.32 -9.18 -11.15
CA PHE A 124 14.46 -8.65 -10.10
C PHE A 124 14.55 -9.53 -8.86
N THR A 125 14.82 -8.90 -7.73
CA THR A 125 14.59 -9.50 -6.42
C THR A 125 13.15 -9.20 -6.03
N SER A 126 12.37 -10.26 -5.79
CA SER A 126 10.99 -10.14 -5.32
C SER A 126 10.93 -10.18 -3.81
N ILE A 127 10.28 -9.19 -3.22
CA ILE A 127 9.98 -9.11 -1.79
C ILE A 127 8.48 -9.30 -1.64
N ASP A 128 8.08 -10.38 -0.97
CA ASP A 128 6.70 -10.55 -0.50
C ASP A 128 6.46 -9.60 0.67
N ASP A 129 5.51 -8.70 0.50
CA ASP A 129 5.06 -7.72 1.47
C ASP A 129 3.54 -7.83 1.72
N SER A 130 2.97 -9.03 1.50
CA SER A 130 1.55 -9.33 1.74
C SER A 130 1.19 -9.38 3.23
N GLY A 131 2.15 -9.61 4.12
CA GLY A 131 1.92 -9.61 5.57
C GLY A 131 1.76 -8.19 6.09
N GLY A 132 0.70 -7.87 6.84
CA GLY A 132 0.38 -6.51 7.27
C GLY A 132 -0.88 -6.49 8.14
N SER A 133 -1.13 -5.40 8.85
CA SER A 133 -2.33 -5.25 9.66
C SER A 133 -3.51 -4.82 8.81
N GLN A 134 -4.71 -5.30 9.15
CA GLN A 134 -5.98 -4.89 8.54
C GLN A 134 -6.73 -3.87 9.43
N ASP A 135 -6.03 -3.24 10.37
CA ASP A 135 -6.58 -2.25 11.30
C ASP A 135 -6.39 -0.82 10.76
N ALA A 136 -7.35 -0.31 9.97
CA ALA A 136 -7.29 1.09 9.52
C ALA A 136 -7.63 2.13 10.59
N LEU A 137 -7.81 1.75 11.86
CA LEU A 137 -7.80 2.74 12.95
C LEU A 137 -6.36 3.17 13.30
N LYS A 138 -5.35 2.52 12.71
CA LYS A 138 -3.93 2.81 12.89
C LYS A 138 -3.25 3.08 11.55
N ALA A 139 -2.14 3.78 11.60
CA ALA A 139 -1.22 3.81 10.47
C ALA A 139 -0.37 2.54 10.49
N GLU A 140 0.11 2.09 9.33
CA GLU A 140 1.08 1.00 9.20
C GLU A 140 2.44 1.56 8.80
N LEU A 141 3.48 1.19 9.54
CA LEU A 141 4.86 1.28 9.07
C LEU A 141 5.26 -0.04 8.45
N ARG A 142 5.93 0.03 7.31
CA ARG A 142 6.58 -1.13 6.70
C ARG A 142 8.02 -0.84 6.37
N PHE A 143 8.92 -1.65 6.92
CA PHE A 143 10.35 -1.53 6.74
C PHE A 143 10.87 -2.58 5.77
N TYR A 144 11.73 -2.16 4.84
CA TYR A 144 12.37 -3.00 3.83
C TYR A 144 13.88 -2.96 4.01
N ASN A 145 14.50 -4.13 4.12
CA ASN A 145 15.95 -4.25 4.06
C ASN A 145 16.38 -4.53 2.61
N LEU A 146 16.91 -3.50 1.94
CA LEU A 146 17.41 -3.58 0.56
C LEU A 146 18.94 -3.65 0.48
N ILE A 147 19.61 -3.89 1.61
CA ILE A 147 21.06 -4.05 1.69
C ILE A 147 21.37 -5.55 1.72
N ASP A 148 21.96 -6.06 0.65
CA ASP A 148 22.15 -7.51 0.43
C ASP A 148 23.07 -8.16 1.49
N ASP A 149 24.07 -7.45 2.01
CA ASP A 149 25.02 -7.93 3.01
C ASP A 149 24.61 -7.62 4.47
N CYS A 150 23.41 -7.07 4.67
CA CYS A 150 22.88 -6.76 6.00
C CYS A 150 21.98 -7.86 6.53
N THR A 151 22.53 -8.88 7.19
CA THR A 151 21.76 -10.05 7.67
C THR A 151 20.71 -9.71 8.74
N GLU A 152 20.93 -8.64 9.52
CA GLU A 152 20.07 -8.22 10.63
C GLU A 152 19.68 -6.74 10.51
N GLY A 153 18.89 -6.41 9.49
CA GLY A 153 18.35 -5.08 9.31
C GLY A 153 17.40 -4.68 10.44
N GLY A 154 17.50 -3.42 10.88
CA GLY A 154 16.66 -2.89 11.96
C GLY A 154 16.17 -1.48 11.71
N LEU A 155 15.15 -1.09 12.47
CA LEU A 155 14.61 0.25 12.52
C LEU A 155 14.37 0.63 13.98
N LYS A 156 14.83 1.80 14.39
CA LYS A 156 14.69 2.30 15.77
C LYS A 156 14.26 3.75 15.81
N ILE A 157 13.73 4.17 16.95
CA ILE A 157 13.53 5.58 17.26
C ILE A 157 14.90 6.21 17.52
N ALA A 158 15.25 7.24 16.75
CA ALA A 158 16.48 7.99 16.92
C ALA A 158 16.48 8.75 18.26
N GLY A 159 17.64 8.84 18.92
CA GLY A 159 17.77 9.43 20.26
C GLY A 159 17.57 8.42 21.38
N THR A 160 16.41 7.76 21.45
CA THR A 160 16.14 6.77 22.53
C THR A 160 16.71 5.39 22.23
N GLY A 161 16.88 5.03 20.95
CA GLY A 161 17.35 3.72 20.52
C GLY A 161 16.30 2.62 20.60
N THR A 162 15.05 2.94 20.95
CA THR A 162 13.96 1.96 21.08
C THR A 162 13.71 1.25 19.75
N PRO A 163 13.80 -0.09 19.67
CA PRO A 163 13.60 -0.83 18.43
C PRO A 163 12.12 -0.85 18.02
N LEU A 164 11.88 -0.63 16.73
CA LEU A 164 10.59 -0.86 16.08
C LEU A 164 10.58 -2.16 15.28
N PHE A 165 11.68 -2.46 14.60
CA PHE A 165 11.94 -3.71 13.89
C PHE A 165 13.36 -4.18 14.18
N THR A 166 13.56 -5.49 14.29
CA THR A 166 14.87 -6.13 14.49
C THR A 166 14.95 -7.39 13.62
N GLY A 167 16.15 -7.78 13.21
CA GLY A 167 16.37 -9.04 12.49
C GLY A 167 15.67 -9.15 11.13
N VAL A 168 15.42 -8.02 10.45
CA VAL A 168 14.82 -8.06 9.11
C VAL A 168 15.89 -8.47 8.10
N ALA A 169 15.81 -9.71 7.62
CA ALA A 169 16.78 -10.28 6.70
C ALA A 169 16.86 -9.51 5.35
N PRO A 170 17.97 -9.65 4.59
CA PRO A 170 18.10 -9.07 3.26
C PRO A 170 16.93 -9.45 2.35
N ALA A 171 16.48 -8.52 1.52
CA ALA A 171 15.35 -8.70 0.62
C ALA A 171 14.07 -9.18 1.32
N LYS A 172 13.86 -8.76 2.58
CA LYS A 172 12.62 -8.96 3.32
C LYS A 172 12.04 -7.65 3.80
N SER A 173 10.75 -7.72 4.11
CA SER A 173 10.01 -6.64 4.75
C SER A 173 9.42 -7.08 6.09
N ALA A 174 9.16 -6.11 6.95
CA ALA A 174 8.40 -6.28 8.18
C ALA A 174 7.43 -5.10 8.35
N SER A 175 6.28 -5.34 8.95
CA SER A 175 5.23 -4.33 9.12
C SER A 175 4.72 -4.27 10.55
N ARG A 176 4.29 -3.08 10.99
CA ARG A 176 3.69 -2.86 12.31
C ARG A 176 2.68 -1.72 12.26
N SER A 177 1.51 -1.93 12.85
CA SER A 177 0.57 -0.83 13.13
C SER A 177 1.09 0.06 14.26
N ILE A 178 0.98 1.37 14.06
CA ILE A 178 1.34 2.39 15.03
C ILE A 178 0.19 3.38 15.20
N ASN A 179 0.11 3.98 16.38
CA ASN A 179 -0.72 5.17 16.51
C ASN A 179 -0.03 6.33 15.77
N PRO A 180 -0.80 7.29 15.24
CA PRO A 180 -0.27 8.56 14.77
C PRO A 180 0.64 9.22 15.83
N VAL A 181 1.94 9.25 15.58
CA VAL A 181 2.94 9.82 16.49
C VAL A 181 4.01 10.59 15.71
N SER A 182 4.57 11.61 16.33
CA SER A 182 5.79 12.25 15.84
C SER A 182 7.00 11.48 16.34
N ALA A 183 7.87 11.05 15.43
CA ALA A 183 9.10 10.34 15.75
C ALA A 183 10.18 10.64 14.71
N GLN A 184 11.45 10.54 15.13
CA GLN A 184 12.57 10.42 14.20
C GLN A 184 13.03 8.97 14.20
N LEU A 185 13.23 8.40 13.02
CA LEU A 185 13.55 6.99 12.83
C LEU A 185 14.94 6.86 12.21
N ALA A 186 15.69 5.84 12.62
CA ALA A 186 16.97 5.50 12.00
C ALA A 186 16.97 4.01 11.64
N ALA A 187 17.43 3.70 10.43
CA ALA A 187 17.70 2.33 10.04
C ALA A 187 19.05 1.89 10.61
N THR A 188 19.19 0.61 10.91
CA THR A 188 20.42 0.04 11.47
C THR A 188 20.83 -1.22 10.73
N CYS A 189 22.14 -1.37 10.57
CA CYS A 189 22.77 -2.61 10.15
C CYS A 189 23.99 -2.87 11.04
N ALA A 190 23.93 -3.92 11.87
CA ALA A 190 24.92 -4.13 12.93
C ALA A 190 25.15 -2.85 13.77
N THR A 191 26.38 -2.31 13.79
CA THR A 191 26.73 -1.10 14.53
C THR A 191 26.48 0.20 13.74
N ALA A 192 26.24 0.11 12.43
CA ALA A 192 25.98 1.28 11.60
C ALA A 192 24.52 1.73 11.70
N ALA A 193 24.30 3.04 11.61
CA ALA A 193 22.98 3.64 11.63
C ALA A 193 22.87 4.72 10.56
N SER A 194 21.69 4.87 9.97
CA SER A 194 21.42 5.94 9.04
C SER A 194 21.30 7.29 9.76
N ALA A 195 21.38 8.38 8.99
CA ALA A 195 20.86 9.65 9.46
C ALA A 195 19.38 9.51 9.89
N PRO A 196 18.93 10.24 10.93
CA PRO A 196 17.53 10.25 11.32
C PRO A 196 16.61 10.75 10.20
N LEU A 197 15.50 10.07 10.01
CA LEU A 197 14.39 10.46 9.14
C LEU A 197 13.21 10.86 10.02
N ALA A 198 12.73 12.09 9.88
CA ALA A 198 11.51 12.53 10.54
C ALA A 198 10.31 11.79 9.90
N LEU A 199 9.53 11.10 10.73
CA LEU A 199 8.28 10.51 10.28
C LEU A 199 7.27 11.63 9.99
N PRO A 200 6.61 11.64 8.82
CA PRO A 200 5.54 12.60 8.57
C PRO A 200 4.37 12.35 9.52
N GLN A 201 3.48 13.34 9.64
CA GLN A 201 2.26 13.17 10.41
C GLN A 201 1.32 12.19 9.69
N LEU A 202 1.32 10.94 10.14
CA LEU A 202 0.46 9.89 9.58
C LEU A 202 -0.95 9.96 10.15
N GLN A 203 -1.93 9.56 9.33
CA GLN A 203 -3.32 9.38 9.71
C GLN A 203 -3.68 7.89 9.85
N PRO A 204 -4.75 7.55 10.57
CA PRO A 204 -5.34 6.21 10.52
C PRO A 204 -5.55 5.75 9.07
N GLY A 205 -5.14 4.52 8.76
CA GLY A 205 -5.21 3.95 7.41
C GLY A 205 -4.03 4.28 6.50
N ASP A 206 -3.11 5.18 6.89
CA ASP A 206 -1.91 5.44 6.09
C ASP A 206 -0.96 4.23 6.13
N HIS A 207 -0.42 3.87 4.97
CA HIS A 207 0.65 2.88 4.85
C HIS A 207 1.96 3.58 4.46
N TYR A 208 2.90 3.71 5.39
CA TYR A 208 4.19 4.36 5.15
C TYR A 208 5.30 3.33 4.97
N SER A 209 5.94 3.33 3.80
CA SER A 209 7.07 2.46 3.48
C SER A 209 8.39 3.14 3.83
N LEU A 210 9.28 2.39 4.48
CA LEU A 210 10.62 2.77 4.90
C LEU A 210 11.62 1.82 4.24
N PHE A 211 12.48 2.34 3.38
CA PHE A 211 13.47 1.57 2.65
C PHE A 211 14.85 1.85 3.22
N MET A 212 15.52 0.80 3.70
CA MET A 212 16.94 0.84 4.04
C MET A 212 17.75 0.48 2.79
N THR A 213 18.51 1.45 2.29
CA THR A 213 19.38 1.33 1.10
C THR A 213 20.83 1.73 1.46
N GLY A 214 21.71 1.87 0.47
CA GLY A 214 23.12 2.19 0.70
C GLY A 214 23.94 0.91 0.91
N THR A 215 24.81 0.90 1.91
CA THR A 215 25.68 -0.24 2.24
C THR A 215 25.55 -0.59 3.72
N ALA A 216 25.94 -1.80 4.12
CA ALA A 216 25.90 -2.19 5.54
C ALA A 216 26.67 -1.22 6.46
N ALA A 217 27.79 -0.65 5.99
CA ALA A 217 28.59 0.31 6.76
C ALA A 217 28.00 1.74 6.78
N ALA A 218 27.19 2.09 5.78
CA ALA A 218 26.58 3.41 5.64
C ALA A 218 25.12 3.24 5.16
N PRO A 219 24.23 2.74 6.03
CA PRO A 219 22.83 2.55 5.66
C PRO A 219 22.14 3.91 5.49
N VAL A 220 21.20 3.96 4.55
CA VAL A 220 20.42 5.14 4.22
C VAL A 220 18.95 4.81 4.38
N LEU A 221 18.22 5.62 5.15
CA LEU A 221 16.77 5.47 5.30
C LEU A 221 16.05 6.45 4.37
N ARG A 222 15.09 5.93 3.61
CA ARG A 222 14.15 6.70 2.78
C ARG A 222 12.73 6.30 3.14
N GLY A 223 11.84 7.28 3.20
CA GLY A 223 10.44 7.07 3.54
C GLY A 223 9.52 7.58 2.43
N GLN A 224 8.42 6.87 2.19
CA GLN A 224 7.39 7.26 1.23
C GLN A 224 6.02 6.73 1.63
N ALA A 225 4.97 7.54 1.48
CA ALA A 225 3.60 7.06 1.56
C ALA A 225 3.32 6.08 0.41
N SER A 226 2.69 4.95 0.75
CA SER A 226 2.33 3.92 -0.22
C SER A 226 1.02 4.33 -0.91
N ALA A 227 0.91 4.02 -2.19
CA ALA A 227 -0.29 4.27 -2.98
C ALA A 227 -0.53 3.12 -3.94
N THR A 228 -1.77 2.92 -4.36
CA THR A 228 -2.16 1.98 -5.42
C THR A 228 -2.57 2.77 -6.66
N ASP A 229 -2.30 2.22 -7.83
CA ASP A 229 -2.85 2.75 -9.07
C ASP A 229 -4.38 2.73 -9.02
N THR A 230 -5.01 3.69 -9.70
CA THR A 230 -6.46 3.69 -9.85
C THR A 230 -6.88 2.47 -10.65
N TYR A 231 -7.76 1.66 -10.06
CA TYR A 231 -8.35 0.53 -10.77
C TYR A 231 -9.13 1.04 -11.98
N ARG A 232 -8.81 0.50 -13.16
CA ARG A 232 -9.60 0.67 -14.38
C ARG A 232 -10.14 -0.71 -14.76
N PRO A 233 -11.46 -0.94 -14.69
CA PRO A 233 -12.07 -2.20 -15.08
C PRO A 233 -11.90 -2.50 -16.57
#